data_AF-A0A359FYS0-F1
#
_entry.id   AF-A0A359FYS0-F1
#
_cell.length_a   1.000
_cell.length_b   1.000
_cell.length_c   1.000
_cell.angle_alpha   90.00
_cell.angle_beta   90.00
_cell.angle_gamma   90.00
#
_symmetry.space_group_name_H-M   'P 1'
#
loop_
_entity.id
_entity.type
_entity.pdbx_description
1 polymer ?
#
loop_
_entity_poly.entity_id
_entity_poly.type
_entity_poly.pdbx_seq_one_letter_code
_entity_poly.pdbx_strand_id
1 'polypeptide(L)'
;MLIWILLLVAVVAITGLMVYKFFMPDIVRKKAYSSLYKVLFPGGEEQKAAILKTFHDFTNNRFSDEEILDYFVKIKGLQSLSSTKKMGFWVKKYLMSPTEIKLNYFEQVKFYKLFINYPSKQSKRRKPDLSNAGMVDNNPTNSSTEQQKAESSESLALKH
;
A
#
# COMPACT_ATOMS: atom_id res chain seq x y z
N MET A 1 -59.38 -3.44 4.19
CA MET A 1 -58.32 -4.19 4.91
C MET A 1 -57.14 -4.53 4.01
N LEU A 2 -57.35 -5.18 2.87
CA LEU A 2 -56.29 -5.62 1.96
C LEU A 2 -55.36 -4.49 1.47
N ILE A 3 -55.92 -3.33 1.13
CA ILE A 3 -55.17 -2.14 0.68
C ILE A 3 -54.25 -1.61 1.79
N TRP A 4 -54.71 -1.58 3.04
CA TRP A 4 -53.91 -1.12 4.18
C TRP A 4 -52.75 -2.07 4.49
N ILE A 5 -52.98 -3.39 4.35
CA ILE A 5 -51.93 -4.40 4.49
C ILE A 5 -50.87 -4.24 3.39
N LEU A 6 -51.30 -4.03 2.14
CA LEU A 6 -50.39 -3.77 1.01
C LEU A 6 -49.54 -2.51 1.22
N LEU A 7 -50.15 -1.43 1.71
CA LEU A 7 -49.47 -0.17 1.99
C LEU A 7 -48.42 -0.35 3.09
N LEU A 8 -48.75 -1.09 4.15
CA LEU A 8 -47.82 -1.41 5.24
C LEU A 8 -46.63 -2.25 4.73
N VAL A 9 -46.88 -3.27 3.90
CA VAL A 9 -45.80 -4.07 3.29
C VAL A 9 -44.90 -3.21 2.40
N ALA A 10 -45.48 -2.30 1.60
CA ALA A 10 -44.70 -1.40 0.75
C ALA A 10 -43.81 -0.46 1.57
N VAL A 11 -44.32 0.11 2.67
CA VAL A 11 -43.54 0.97 3.58
C VAL A 11 -42.40 0.18 4.23
N VAL A 12 -42.66 -1.04 4.71
CA VAL A 12 -41.62 -1.91 5.29
C VAL A 12 -40.56 -2.28 4.24
N ALA A 13 -40.95 -2.57 3.00
CA ALA A 13 -40.00 -2.88 1.93
C ALA A 13 -39.12 -1.67 1.57
N ILE A 14 -39.72 -0.47 1.45
CA ILE A 14 -39.00 0.77 1.12
C ILE A 14 -38.02 1.13 2.23
N THR A 15 -38.46 1.08 3.49
CA THR A 15 -37.60 1.37 4.65
C THR A 15 -36.47 0.36 4.76
N GLY A 16 -36.75 -0.94 4.58
CA GLY A 16 -35.72 -1.98 4.53
C GLY A 16 -34.70 -1.76 3.43
N LEU A 17 -35.14 -1.34 2.24
CA LEU A 17 -34.26 -1.03 1.10
C LEU A 17 -33.40 0.21 1.36
N MET A 18 -33.97 1.26 1.96
CA MET A 18 -33.25 2.47 2.39
C MET A 18 -32.14 2.13 3.39
N VAL A 19 -32.47 1.36 4.44
CA VAL A 19 -31.51 0.94 5.47
C VAL A 19 -30.40 0.09 4.85
N TYR A 20 -30.75 -0.88 4.01
CA TYR A 20 -29.77 -1.70 3.30
C TYR A 20 -28.83 -0.84 2.46
N LYS A 21 -29.36 0.13 1.71
CA LYS A 21 -28.54 0.99 0.84
C LYS A 21 -27.62 1.93 1.62
N PHE A 22 -28.05 2.41 2.79
CA PHE A 22 -27.28 3.37 3.59
C PHE A 22 -26.25 2.71 4.50
N PHE A 23 -26.60 1.64 5.22
CA PHE A 23 -25.73 1.04 6.23
C PHE A 23 -24.79 -0.05 5.68
N MET A 24 -25.17 -0.74 4.61
CA MET A 24 -24.31 -1.77 4.03
C MET A 24 -22.93 -1.29 3.58
N PRO A 25 -22.75 -0.12 2.92
CA PRO A 25 -21.41 0.32 2.51
C PRO A 25 -20.45 0.46 3.70
N ASP A 26 -20.91 0.99 4.82
CA ASP A 26 -20.09 1.18 6.02
C ASP A 26 -19.70 -0.14 6.68
N ILE A 27 -20.64 -1.08 6.78
CA ILE A 27 -20.39 -2.42 7.33
C ILE A 27 -19.37 -3.15 6.46
N VAL A 28 -19.54 -3.07 5.13
CA VAL A 28 -18.63 -3.68 4.15
C VAL A 28 -17.23 -3.08 4.30
N ARG A 29 -17.12 -1.75 4.36
CA ARG A 29 -15.85 -1.03 4.53
C ARG A 29 -15.13 -1.46 5.81
N LYS A 30 -15.80 -1.40 6.97
CA LYS A 30 -15.18 -1.77 8.26
C LYS A 30 -14.67 -3.21 8.28
N LYS A 31 -15.49 -4.15 7.79
CA LYS A 31 -15.14 -5.59 7.80
C LYS A 31 -14.03 -5.92 6.82
N ALA A 32 -14.06 -5.33 5.62
CA ALA A 32 -13.00 -5.49 4.63
C ALA A 32 -11.69 -4.86 5.09
N TYR A 33 -11.75 -3.64 5.63
CA TYR A 33 -10.58 -2.91 6.11
C TYR A 33 -9.85 -3.69 7.20
N SER A 34 -10.57 -4.23 8.19
CA SER A 34 -9.96 -5.08 9.24
C SER A 34 -9.19 -6.27 8.68
N SER A 35 -9.69 -6.88 7.60
CA SER A 35 -9.02 -8.02 6.94
C SER A 35 -7.82 -7.58 6.10
N LEU A 36 -7.92 -6.43 5.43
CA LEU A 36 -6.89 -5.88 4.55
C LEU A 36 -5.76 -5.19 5.31
N TYR A 37 -6.04 -4.65 6.50
CA TYR A 37 -5.13 -3.77 7.23
C TYR A 37 -3.77 -4.44 7.47
N LYS A 38 -3.76 -5.67 7.98
CA LYS A 38 -2.52 -6.41 8.27
C LYS A 38 -1.69 -6.72 7.03
N VAL A 39 -2.33 -6.81 5.86
CA VAL A 39 -1.68 -7.13 4.59
C VAL A 39 -1.10 -5.86 3.95
N LEU A 40 -1.87 -4.78 3.96
CA LEU A 40 -1.50 -3.52 3.32
C LEU A 40 -0.59 -2.64 4.18
N PHE A 41 -0.75 -2.71 5.50
CA PHE A 41 -0.02 -1.90 6.48
C PHE A 41 0.77 -2.76 7.48
N PRO A 42 1.74 -3.58 7.05
CA PRO A 42 2.55 -4.39 7.96
C PRO A 42 3.37 -3.55 8.96
N GLY A 43 3.65 -2.28 8.65
CA GLY A 43 4.29 -1.30 9.53
C GLY A 43 3.31 -0.48 10.39
N GLY A 44 2.01 -0.82 10.39
CA GLY A 44 1.01 -0.20 11.27
C GLY A 44 0.68 1.26 10.95
N GLU A 45 0.32 2.02 12.00
CA GLU A 45 -0.15 3.40 11.87
C GLU A 45 0.91 4.37 11.35
N GLU A 46 2.19 4.19 11.68
CA GLU A 46 3.27 5.05 11.15
C GLU A 46 3.37 4.94 9.62
N GLN A 47 3.25 3.72 9.10
CA GLN A 47 3.25 3.45 7.67
C GLN A 47 2.05 4.14 6.98
N LYS A 48 0.87 4.01 7.59
CA LYS A 48 -0.35 4.64 7.12
C LYS A 48 -0.23 6.17 7.11
N ALA A 49 0.29 6.77 8.18
CA ALA A 49 0.52 8.21 8.27
C ALA A 49 1.51 8.70 7.19
N ALA A 50 2.58 7.94 6.92
CA ALA A 50 3.53 8.25 5.85
C ALA A 50 2.88 8.20 4.45
N ILE A 51 1.99 7.23 4.21
CA ILE A 51 1.21 7.17 2.97
C ILE A 51 0.32 8.41 2.84
N LEU A 52 -0.46 8.73 3.88
CA LEU A 52 -1.38 9.87 3.88
C LEU A 52 -0.63 11.17 3.58
N LYS A 53 0.47 11.42 4.30
CA LYS A 53 1.33 12.59 4.07
C LYS A 53 1.82 12.65 2.62
N THR A 54 2.41 11.57 2.12
CA THR A 54 2.92 11.52 0.74
C THR A 54 1.81 11.77 -0.28
N PHE A 55 0.62 11.26 -0.01
CA PHE A 55 -0.54 11.43 -0.89
C PHE A 55 -1.02 12.87 -0.92
N HIS A 56 -1.16 13.49 0.25
CA HIS A 56 -1.46 14.92 0.39
C HIS A 56 -0.44 15.81 -0.32
N ASP A 57 0.84 15.47 -0.23
CA ASP A 57 1.92 16.23 -0.87
C ASP A 57 1.74 16.32 -2.39
N PHE A 58 1.32 15.24 -3.06
CA PHE A 58 1.12 15.28 -4.51
C PHE A 58 -0.29 15.65 -4.97
N THR A 59 -1.30 15.57 -4.10
CA THR A 59 -2.68 16.01 -4.39
C THR A 59 -2.97 17.43 -3.90
N ASN A 60 -2.00 18.07 -3.25
CA ASN A 60 -2.14 19.40 -2.66
C ASN A 60 -3.30 19.49 -1.65
N ASN A 61 -3.40 18.50 -0.76
CA ASN A 61 -4.43 18.41 0.29
C ASN A 61 -5.89 18.47 -0.21
N ARG A 62 -6.14 18.09 -1.47
CA ARG A 62 -7.48 18.19 -2.07
C ARG A 62 -8.49 17.19 -1.52
N PHE A 63 -8.03 16.09 -0.95
CA PHE A 63 -8.85 14.96 -0.50
C PHE A 63 -8.70 14.74 0.99
N SER A 64 -9.72 14.23 1.66
CA SER A 64 -9.64 13.87 3.08
C SER A 64 -8.80 12.61 3.31
N ASP A 65 -8.38 12.39 4.56
CA ASP A 65 -7.65 11.17 4.93
C ASP A 65 -8.47 9.91 4.64
N GLU A 66 -9.79 9.96 4.87
CA GLU A 66 -10.70 8.84 4.61
C GLU A 66 -10.78 8.52 3.11
N GLU A 67 -10.88 9.56 2.27
CA GLU A 67 -10.95 9.44 0.82
C GLU A 67 -9.66 8.87 0.23
N ILE A 68 -8.51 9.39 0.69
CA ILE A 68 -7.19 8.91 0.30
C ILE A 68 -7.01 7.45 0.69
N LEU A 69 -7.39 7.11 1.92
CA LEU A 69 -7.25 5.76 2.45
C LEU A 69 -8.15 4.78 1.71
N ASP A 70 -9.40 5.15 1.42
CA ASP A 70 -10.31 4.34 0.60
C ASP A 70 -9.72 4.06 -0.78
N TYR A 71 -9.22 5.10 -1.44
CA TYR A 71 -8.55 4.97 -2.75
C TYR A 71 -7.34 4.05 -2.67
N PHE A 72 -6.42 4.31 -1.74
CA PHE A 72 -5.20 3.52 -1.57
C PHE A 72 -5.53 2.04 -1.32
N VAL A 73 -6.44 1.76 -0.39
CA VAL A 73 -6.80 0.38 -0.02
C VAL A 73 -7.48 -0.34 -1.17
N LYS A 74 -8.36 0.32 -1.94
CA LYS A 74 -9.01 -0.30 -3.10
C LYS A 74 -8.02 -0.66 -4.18
N ILE A 75 -7.17 0.29 -4.60
CA ILE A 75 -6.21 0.05 -5.69
C ILE A 75 -5.14 -0.97 -5.25
N LYS A 76 -4.55 -0.77 -4.06
CA LYS A 76 -3.48 -1.65 -3.57
C LYS A 76 -4.00 -3.01 -3.14
N GLY A 77 -5.17 -3.05 -2.52
CA GLY A 77 -5.86 -4.29 -2.17
C GLY A 77 -6.17 -5.12 -3.41
N LEU A 78 -6.68 -4.50 -4.48
CA LEU A 78 -6.95 -5.22 -5.72
C LEU A 78 -5.67 -5.80 -6.35
N GLN A 79 -4.57 -5.04 -6.33
CA GLN A 79 -3.25 -5.50 -6.78
C GLN A 79 -2.70 -6.66 -5.93
N SER A 80 -2.87 -6.59 -4.61
CA SER A 80 -2.35 -7.62 -3.69
C SER A 80 -3.17 -8.90 -3.69
N LEU A 81 -4.48 -8.81 -3.92
CA LEU A 81 -5.40 -9.96 -3.84
C LEU A 81 -5.68 -10.63 -5.18
N SER A 82 -5.34 -10.01 -6.32
CA SER A 82 -5.38 -10.70 -7.62
C SER A 82 -4.54 -11.98 -7.64
N SER A 83 -3.56 -12.11 -6.74
CA SER A 83 -2.69 -13.28 -6.62
C SER A 83 -3.20 -14.36 -5.65
N THR A 84 -4.28 -14.12 -4.87
CA THR A 84 -4.76 -15.05 -3.84
C THR A 84 -6.12 -15.68 -4.20
N LYS A 85 -6.16 -17.02 -4.32
CA LYS A 85 -7.36 -17.78 -4.75
C LYS A 85 -8.58 -17.72 -3.81
N LYS A 86 -8.44 -17.20 -2.57
CA LYS A 86 -9.54 -17.16 -1.58
C LYS A 86 -9.68 -15.76 -0.98
N MET A 87 -10.28 -14.85 -1.73
CA MET A 87 -10.70 -13.53 -1.22
C MET A 87 -12.08 -13.66 -0.55
N GLY A 88 -12.20 -13.18 0.70
CA GLY A 88 -13.48 -13.16 1.41
C GLY A 88 -14.52 -12.29 0.69
N PHE A 89 -15.80 -12.67 0.73
CA PHE A 89 -16.89 -11.97 0.04
C PHE A 89 -16.93 -10.47 0.33
N TRP A 90 -16.76 -10.08 1.61
CA TRP A 90 -16.77 -8.68 2.05
C TRP A 90 -15.61 -7.88 1.46
N VAL A 91 -14.41 -8.48 1.41
CA VAL A 91 -13.22 -7.87 0.82
C VAL A 91 -13.43 -7.71 -0.68
N LYS A 92 -13.96 -8.73 -1.37
CA LYS A 92 -14.31 -8.65 -2.79
C LYS A 92 -15.30 -7.53 -3.07
N LYS A 93 -16.40 -7.49 -2.31
CA LYS A 93 -17.45 -6.47 -2.47
C LYS A 93 -16.91 -5.06 -2.26
N TYR A 94 -16.03 -4.88 -1.27
CA TYR A 94 -15.40 -3.59 -0.99
C TYR A 94 -14.43 -3.16 -2.09
N LEU A 95 -13.50 -4.03 -2.48
CA LEU A 95 -12.47 -3.70 -3.49
C LEU A 95 -13.05 -3.47 -4.89
N MET A 96 -14.19 -4.09 -5.21
CA MET A 96 -14.90 -3.89 -6.48
C MET A 96 -15.84 -2.68 -6.47
N SER A 97 -16.04 -2.04 -5.32
CA SER A 97 -16.83 -0.81 -5.26
C SER A 97 -16.04 0.37 -5.82
N PRO A 98 -16.71 1.36 -6.45
CA PRO A 98 -16.03 2.55 -6.96
C PRO A 98 -15.32 3.30 -5.84
N THR A 99 -14.18 3.91 -6.13
CA THR A 99 -13.48 4.80 -5.21
C THR A 99 -14.28 6.10 -5.02
N GLU A 100 -14.19 6.70 -3.83
CA GLU A 100 -14.85 7.99 -3.56
C GLU A 100 -14.22 9.12 -4.37
N ILE A 101 -12.91 9.02 -4.62
CA ILE A 101 -12.14 10.02 -5.34
C ILE A 101 -11.62 9.52 -6.68
N LYS A 102 -11.40 10.48 -7.58
CA LYS A 102 -10.75 10.27 -8.88
C LYS A 102 -9.52 11.17 -8.96
N LEU A 103 -8.36 10.54 -9.07
CA LEU A 103 -7.09 11.22 -9.31
C LEU A 103 -7.02 11.73 -10.75
N ASN A 104 -6.38 12.89 -10.94
CA ASN A 104 -5.98 13.36 -12.26
C ASN A 104 -4.90 12.43 -12.85
N TYR A 105 -4.70 12.45 -14.17
CA TYR A 105 -3.72 11.60 -14.86
C TYR A 105 -2.32 11.68 -14.24
N PHE A 106 -1.80 12.89 -14.01
CA PHE A 106 -0.48 13.07 -13.41
C PHE A 106 -0.37 12.53 -11.97
N GLU A 107 -1.45 12.66 -11.20
CA GLU A 107 -1.53 12.14 -9.83
C GLU A 107 -1.60 10.61 -9.84
N GLN A 108 -2.32 10.01 -10.80
CA GLN A 108 -2.34 8.56 -11.00
C GLN A 108 -0.96 8.03 -11.31
N VAL A 109 -0.24 8.66 -12.25
CA VAL A 109 1.14 8.28 -12.61
C VAL A 109 2.06 8.36 -11.38
N LYS A 110 1.97 9.44 -10.59
CA LYS A 110 2.71 9.58 -9.33
C LYS A 110 2.34 8.49 -8.33
N PHE A 111 1.05 8.24 -8.13
CA PHE A 111 0.55 7.20 -7.24
C PHE A 111 1.14 5.84 -7.60
N TYR A 112 1.08 5.43 -8.87
CA TYR A 112 1.64 4.15 -9.30
C TYR A 112 3.16 4.13 -9.11
N LYS A 113 3.87 5.20 -9.47
CA LYS A 113 5.32 5.27 -9.27
C LYS A 113 5.73 5.08 -7.80
N LEU A 114 4.96 5.67 -6.88
CA LEU A 114 5.26 5.64 -5.44
C LEU A 114 4.80 4.34 -4.76
N PHE A 115 3.63 3.82 -5.14
CA PHE A 115 2.95 2.77 -4.37
C PHE A 115 2.87 1.41 -5.06
N ILE A 116 3.25 1.27 -6.34
CA ILE A 116 3.17 -0.02 -7.05
C ILE A 116 3.99 -1.13 -6.37
N ASN A 117 5.18 -0.78 -5.85
CA ASN A 117 6.09 -1.71 -5.15
C ASN A 117 6.03 -1.58 -3.63
N TYR A 118 5.03 -0.87 -3.12
CA TYR A 118 4.88 -0.60 -1.69
C TYR A 118 4.18 -1.76 -0.95
N PRO A 119 4.53 -2.05 0.32
CA PRO A 119 5.78 -1.64 0.96
C PRO A 119 6.95 -2.32 0.26
N SER A 120 8.00 -1.54 -0.06
CA SER A 120 9.26 -2.12 -0.53
C SER A 120 9.72 -3.08 0.56
N LYS A 121 9.94 -4.37 0.23
CA LYS A 121 10.46 -5.37 1.17
C LYS A 121 11.54 -4.69 1.99
N GLN A 122 11.26 -4.40 3.26
CA GLN A 122 12.30 -3.91 4.16
C GLN A 122 13.34 -5.02 4.10
N SER A 123 14.50 -4.74 3.50
CA SER A 123 15.67 -5.57 3.72
C SER A 123 15.73 -5.69 5.23
N LYS A 124 15.54 -6.90 5.77
CA LYS A 124 15.87 -7.17 7.16
C LYS A 124 17.28 -6.64 7.31
N ARG A 125 17.45 -5.46 7.91
CA ARG A 125 18.77 -4.97 8.33
C ARG A 125 19.24 -6.07 9.27
N ARG A 126 20.06 -6.99 8.76
CA ARG A 126 20.90 -7.82 9.60
C ARG A 126 21.63 -6.81 10.47
N LYS A 127 21.29 -6.78 11.76
CA LYS A 127 22.15 -6.13 12.74
C LYS A 127 23.53 -6.78 12.53
N PRO A 128 24.61 -6.03 12.27
CA PRO A 128 25.92 -6.61 12.44
C PRO A 128 26.00 -7.02 13.91
N ASP A 129 26.20 -8.31 14.17
CA ASP A 129 26.52 -8.81 15.50
C ASP A 129 27.82 -8.11 15.92
N LEU A 130 27.66 -7.06 16.71
CA LEU A 130 28.75 -6.33 17.33
C LEU A 130 29.19 -7.08 18.61
N SER A 131 29.56 -8.35 18.43
CA SER A 131 30.11 -9.21 19.48
C SER A 131 31.37 -9.89 18.95
N ASN A 132 32.36 -9.07 18.59
CA ASN A 132 33.78 -9.41 18.56
C ASN A 132 34.58 -8.13 18.27
N ALA A 133 34.50 -7.16 19.18
CA ALA A 133 35.43 -6.05 19.26
C ALA A 133 36.19 -6.21 20.58
N GLY A 134 37.21 -7.07 20.55
CA GLY A 134 38.00 -7.41 21.73
C GLY A 134 39.09 -8.42 21.43
N MET A 135 40.08 -8.04 20.61
CA MET A 135 41.49 -8.23 20.95
C MET A 135 42.36 -7.56 19.88
N VAL A 136 43.07 -6.55 20.36
CA VAL A 136 44.21 -5.90 19.74
C VAL A 136 45.36 -6.89 19.75
N ASP A 137 46.01 -7.12 18.62
CA ASP A 137 47.42 -7.48 18.57
C ASP A 137 48.10 -6.67 17.47
N ASN A 138 49.03 -5.83 17.90
CA ASN A 138 49.87 -4.98 17.06
C ASN A 138 51.10 -5.79 16.61
N ASN A 139 51.34 -5.91 15.31
CA ASN A 139 52.71 -5.98 14.79
C ASN A 139 52.78 -5.58 13.30
N PRO A 140 53.77 -4.76 12.87
CA PRO A 140 53.86 -4.27 11.51
C PRO A 140 54.85 -5.12 10.69
N THR A 141 54.40 -5.72 9.59
CA THR A 141 55.32 -6.25 8.56
C THR A 141 54.76 -6.01 7.17
N ASN A 142 55.54 -5.27 6.39
CA ASN A 142 55.41 -5.05 4.96
C ASN A 142 55.13 -6.33 4.16
N SER A 143 54.23 -6.23 3.18
CA SER A 143 54.48 -6.81 1.85
C SER A 143 53.53 -6.18 0.84
N SER A 144 54.13 -5.41 -0.05
CA SER A 144 53.65 -5.01 -1.37
C SER A 144 52.91 -6.16 -2.08
N THR A 145 51.87 -5.84 -2.86
CA THR A 145 51.70 -6.10 -4.31
C THR A 145 50.21 -5.95 -4.66
N GLU A 146 49.92 -5.40 -5.85
CA GLU A 146 48.61 -5.40 -6.54
C GLU A 146 47.60 -4.29 -6.23
N GLN A 147 48.04 -3.04 -6.35
CA GLN A 147 47.22 -1.98 -6.94
C GLN A 147 48.05 -1.22 -7.98
N GLN A 148 47.96 -1.65 -9.25
CA GLN A 148 48.21 -0.85 -10.47
C GLN A 148 48.32 -1.77 -11.70
N LYS A 149 47.22 -2.39 -12.12
CA LYS A 149 47.11 -2.98 -13.48
C LYS A 149 45.65 -3.27 -13.87
N ALA A 150 44.84 -2.23 -14.07
CA ALA A 150 43.61 -2.36 -14.88
C ALA A 150 42.99 -1.03 -15.34
N GLU A 151 43.38 0.13 -14.81
CA GLU A 151 42.90 1.44 -15.28
C GLU A 151 43.62 1.97 -16.54
N SER A 152 44.38 1.14 -17.26
CA SER A 152 45.18 1.57 -18.42
C SER A 152 44.76 0.94 -19.77
N SER A 153 43.56 0.36 -19.88
CA SER A 153 43.16 -0.37 -21.10
C SER A 153 41.84 0.05 -21.75
N GLU A 154 40.98 0.88 -21.14
CA GLU A 154 39.72 1.29 -21.78
C GLU A 154 39.68 2.73 -22.30
N SER A 155 40.76 3.51 -22.14
CA SER A 155 40.90 4.82 -22.80
C SER A 155 41.34 4.75 -24.27
N LEU A 156 41.22 3.58 -24.93
CA LEU A 156 41.73 3.35 -26.29
C LEU A 156 40.76 2.62 -27.25
N ALA A 157 39.47 2.50 -26.92
CA ALA A 157 38.46 1.93 -27.82
C ALA A 157 37.38 2.93 -28.29
N LEU A 158 37.68 4.23 -28.25
CA LEU A 158 36.90 5.30 -28.89
C LEU A 158 37.76 5.99 -29.96
N LYS A 159 38.03 5.27 -31.06
CA LYS A 159 38.30 5.82 -32.40
C LYS A 159 38.40 4.68 -33.42
N HIS A 160 37.30 4.39 -34.09
CA HIS A 160 37.26 4.10 -35.53
C HIS A 160 35.83 4.21 -36.02
#